data_AF-A0A348UVG7-F1
#
_entry.id   AF-A0A348UVG7-F1
#
_cell.length_a   1.000
_cell.length_b   1.000
_cell.length_c   1.000
_cell.angle_alpha   90.00
_cell.angle_beta   90.00
_cell.angle_gamma   90.00
#
_symmetry.space_group_name_H-M   'P 1'
#
loop_
_entity.id
_entity.type
_entity.pdbx_description
1 polymer ?
#
loop_
_entity_poly.entity_id
_entity_poly.type
_entity_poly.pdbx_seq_one_letter_code
_entity_poly.pdbx_strand_id
1 'polypeptide(L)'
;MHLRTQNWHEPVTLTEWLKRICSVLNLAILSVTCIIFVSEFRFDWCERLVGNYLSLSNDARPENGAVWDAGRHMVSALKSLDQMALARENAGRIVRTAKSFSDLAAQLGPGEWANLDKDRFRVLYLSLPLYLRRNVMDPVRLVWLLNGGATDRIVCEGRMGGMKIFFIDTQNRVVQQVDLDVQTLGNNGS
;
A
#
# COMPACT_ATOMS: atom_id res chain seq x y z
N MET A 1 59.56 72.37 -12.66
CA MET A 1 59.63 71.07 -11.96
C MET A 1 58.28 70.39 -12.11
N HIS A 2 58.11 69.50 -13.08
CA HIS A 2 56.86 68.74 -13.27
C HIS A 2 57.18 67.26 -13.06
N LEU A 3 56.82 66.74 -11.88
CA LEU A 3 56.89 65.31 -11.59
C LEU A 3 55.71 64.64 -12.30
N ARG A 4 56.01 63.90 -13.36
CA ARG A 4 55.03 63.04 -14.06
C ARG A 4 54.74 61.85 -13.14
N THR A 5 53.61 61.86 -12.45
CA THR A 5 53.05 60.70 -11.75
C THR A 5 52.62 59.67 -12.78
N GLN A 6 53.54 58.79 -13.14
CA GLN A 6 53.29 57.67 -14.05
C GLN A 6 52.48 56.62 -13.28
N ASN A 7 51.17 56.55 -13.55
CA ASN A 7 50.26 55.58 -12.96
C ASN A 7 50.67 54.16 -13.40
N TRP A 8 51.04 53.30 -12.44
CA TRP A 8 51.56 51.95 -12.66
C TRP A 8 50.54 50.94 -13.23
N HIS A 9 49.28 51.33 -13.40
CA HIS A 9 48.17 50.40 -13.66
C HIS A 9 47.58 50.44 -15.07
N GLU A 10 47.84 51.47 -15.89
CA GLU A 10 47.20 51.60 -17.20
C GLU A 10 48.21 51.40 -18.35
N PRO A 11 48.03 50.38 -19.21
CA PRO A 11 48.86 50.20 -20.39
C PRO A 11 48.51 51.27 -21.43
N VAL A 12 49.50 52.06 -21.84
CA VAL A 12 49.29 53.21 -22.75
C VAL A 12 49.29 52.76 -24.22
N THR A 13 49.72 51.52 -24.51
CA THR A 13 49.89 51.01 -25.87
C THR A 13 49.35 49.59 -26.08
N LEU A 14 48.80 49.33 -27.28
CA LEU A 14 48.26 48.01 -27.68
C LEU A 14 49.33 46.90 -27.62
N THR A 15 50.59 47.24 -27.83
CA THR A 15 51.72 46.30 -27.79
C THR A 15 52.05 45.87 -26.36
N GLU A 16 51.95 46.76 -25.37
CA GLU A 16 52.08 46.39 -23.94
C GLU A 16 50.92 45.51 -23.48
N TRP A 17 49.72 45.75 -23.99
CA TRP A 17 48.55 44.91 -23.75
C TRP A 17 48.78 43.49 -24.29
N LEU A 18 49.24 43.37 -25.54
CA LEU A 18 49.61 42.09 -26.15
C LEU A 18 50.75 41.38 -25.41
N LYS A 19 51.78 42.12 -24.96
CA LYS A 19 52.91 41.54 -24.22
C LYS A 19 52.50 41.04 -22.84
N ARG A 20 51.55 41.71 -22.18
CA ARG A 20 50.96 41.22 -20.92
C ARG A 20 50.12 39.97 -21.14
N ILE A 21 49.33 39.90 -22.21
CA ILE A 21 48.53 38.71 -22.54
C ILE A 21 49.43 37.52 -22.92
N CYS A 22 50.46 37.77 -23.72
CA CYS A 22 51.46 36.77 -24.11
C CYS A 22 52.55 36.55 -23.06
N SER A 23 52.38 37.08 -21.83
CA SER A 23 53.27 36.74 -20.72
C SER A 23 53.13 35.26 -20.42
N VAL A 24 54.28 34.58 -20.25
CA VAL A 24 54.35 33.12 -20.03
C VAL A 24 53.43 32.68 -18.89
N LEU A 25 53.32 33.49 -17.84
CA LEU A 25 52.44 33.23 -16.69
C LEU A 25 50.95 33.25 -17.08
N ASN A 26 50.51 34.25 -17.84
CA ASN A 26 49.11 34.36 -18.26
C ASN A 26 48.74 33.26 -19.26
N LEU A 27 49.67 32.90 -20.15
CA LEU A 27 49.47 31.80 -21.09
C LEU A 27 49.45 30.44 -20.39
N ALA A 28 50.25 30.27 -19.33
CA ALA A 28 50.23 29.07 -18.49
C ALA A 28 48.93 28.96 -17.66
N ILE A 29 48.43 30.07 -17.10
CA ILE A 29 47.13 30.06 -16.42
C ILE A 29 46.02 29.68 -17.40
N LEU A 30 46.01 30.30 -18.59
CA LEU A 30 45.01 30.02 -19.62
C LEU A 30 45.05 28.56 -20.08
N SER A 31 46.24 27.98 -20.27
CA SER A 31 46.37 26.57 -20.66
C SER A 31 45.88 25.63 -19.57
N VAL A 32 46.20 25.89 -18.29
CA VAL A 32 45.70 25.11 -17.16
C VAL A 32 44.18 25.20 -17.05
N THR A 33 43.59 26.39 -17.16
CA THR A 33 42.13 26.56 -17.13
C THR A 33 41.46 25.82 -18.28
N CYS A 34 42.03 25.87 -19.48
CA CYS A 34 41.52 25.15 -20.65
C CYS A 34 41.57 23.62 -20.44
N ILE A 35 42.67 23.10 -19.88
CA ILE A 35 42.82 21.67 -19.54
C ILE A 35 41.75 21.24 -18.53
N ILE A 36 41.52 22.04 -17.47
CA ILE A 36 40.49 21.75 -16.47
C ILE A 36 39.10 21.73 -17.11
N PHE A 37 38.80 22.69 -17.98
CA PHE A 37 37.51 22.77 -18.67
C PHE A 37 37.26 21.58 -19.61
N VAL A 38 38.27 21.22 -20.41
CA VAL A 38 38.21 20.03 -21.28
C VAL A 38 38.10 18.75 -20.46
N SER A 39 38.79 18.68 -19.31
CA SER A 39 38.71 17.56 -18.39
C SER A 39 37.32 17.42 -17.77
N GLU A 40 36.67 18.53 -17.38
CA GLU A 40 35.29 18.50 -16.89
C GLU A 40 34.36 17.98 -17.97
N PHE A 41 34.41 18.54 -19.19
CA PHE A 41 33.56 18.12 -20.30
C PHE A 41 33.75 16.66 -20.74
N ARG A 42 34.94 16.08 -20.51
CA ARG A 42 35.29 14.73 -20.95
C ARG A 42 34.98 13.66 -19.90
N PHE A 43 35.12 13.99 -18.62
CA PHE A 43 35.10 13.02 -17.53
C PHE A 43 33.98 13.27 -16.51
N ASP A 44 33.31 14.43 -16.56
CA ASP A 44 32.23 14.86 -15.66
C ASP A 44 32.59 14.61 -14.19
N TRP A 45 33.84 14.90 -13.84
CA TRP A 45 34.39 14.51 -12.55
C TRP A 45 33.75 15.32 -11.42
N CYS A 46 33.32 16.56 -11.66
CA CYS A 46 32.59 17.32 -10.65
C CYS A 46 31.21 16.70 -10.38
N GLU A 47 30.45 16.31 -11.41
CA GLU A 47 29.16 15.64 -11.23
C GLU A 47 29.32 14.32 -10.48
N ARG A 48 30.32 13.51 -10.85
CA ARG A 48 30.59 12.25 -10.15
C ARG A 48 31.00 12.45 -8.71
N LEU A 49 31.81 13.47 -8.41
CA LEU A 49 32.25 13.78 -7.05
C LEU A 49 31.07 14.26 -6.21
N VAL A 50 30.24 15.17 -6.74
CA VAL A 50 29.02 15.65 -6.08
C VAL A 50 28.02 14.52 -5.90
N GLY A 51 27.81 13.69 -6.92
CA GLY A 51 26.91 12.53 -6.86
C GLY A 51 27.36 11.50 -5.82
N ASN A 52 28.66 11.19 -5.77
CA ASN A 52 29.21 10.26 -4.78
C ASN A 52 29.17 10.84 -3.36
N TYR A 53 29.38 12.14 -3.20
CA TYR A 53 29.19 12.82 -1.91
C TYR A 53 27.73 12.76 -1.46
N LEU A 54 26.79 13.06 -2.36
CA LEU A 54 25.37 13.01 -2.09
C LEU A 54 24.92 11.58 -1.75
N SER A 55 25.36 10.56 -2.50
CA SER A 55 25.02 9.16 -2.21
C SER A 55 25.59 8.67 -0.88
N LEU A 56 26.82 9.06 -0.53
CA LEU A 56 27.44 8.69 0.74
C LEU A 56 26.76 9.38 1.93
N SER A 57 26.27 10.60 1.74
CA SER A 57 25.49 11.35 2.76
C SER A 57 24.01 10.95 2.80
N ASN A 58 23.55 10.13 1.86
CA ASN A 58 22.14 9.78 1.70
C ASN A 58 21.59 9.00 2.92
N ASP A 59 22.41 8.13 3.51
CA ASP A 59 22.02 7.34 4.69
C ASP A 59 21.75 8.20 5.93
N ALA A 60 22.34 9.41 5.99
CA ALA A 60 22.13 10.37 7.07
C ALA A 60 21.05 11.43 6.74
N ARG A 61 20.43 11.36 5.56
CA ARG A 61 19.44 12.36 5.13
C ARG A 61 18.11 12.08 5.81
N PRO A 62 17.56 13.04 6.58
CA PRO A 62 16.22 12.87 7.16
C PRO A 62 15.18 12.79 6.02
N GLU A 63 14.32 11.78 6.05
CA GLU A 63 13.25 11.53 5.08
C GLU A 63 12.10 12.55 5.20
N ASN A 64 12.42 13.83 5.05
CA ASN A 64 11.50 14.94 5.20
C ASN A 64 11.16 15.50 3.80
N GLY A 65 9.87 15.63 3.50
CA GLY A 65 9.38 16.25 2.27
C GLY A 65 8.28 15.45 1.56
N ALA A 66 7.57 16.12 0.64
CA ALA A 66 6.35 15.60 0.01
C ALA A 66 6.52 14.25 -0.70
N VAL A 67 7.68 13.98 -1.30
CA VAL A 67 7.97 12.69 -1.98
C VAL A 67 8.07 11.55 -0.96
N TRP A 68 8.70 11.80 0.19
CA TRP A 68 8.84 10.82 1.27
C TRP A 68 7.51 10.57 1.97
N ASP A 69 6.71 11.61 2.18
CA ASP A 69 5.35 11.49 2.71
C ASP A 69 4.46 10.67 1.77
N ALA A 70 4.49 10.95 0.47
CA ALA A 70 3.76 10.18 -0.53
C ALA A 70 4.19 8.70 -0.55
N GLY A 71 5.51 8.43 -0.47
CA GLY A 71 6.04 7.08 -0.33
C GLY A 71 5.53 6.35 0.91
N ARG A 72 5.57 7.01 2.08
CA ARG A 72 5.03 6.47 3.34
C ARG A 72 3.53 6.18 3.24
N HIS A 73 2.76 7.09 2.68
CA HIS A 73 1.33 6.89 2.47
C HIS A 73 1.04 5.72 1.52
N MET A 74 1.82 5.58 0.44
CA MET A 74 1.68 4.45 -0.49
C MET A 74 2.02 3.12 0.19
N VAL A 75 3.12 3.05 0.95
CA VAL A 75 3.49 1.83 1.70
C VAL A 75 2.43 1.50 2.75
N SER A 76 1.91 2.49 3.47
CA SER A 76 0.85 2.30 4.46
C SER A 76 -0.45 1.81 3.81
N ALA A 77 -0.84 2.39 2.67
CA ALA A 77 -2.01 1.95 1.92
C ALA A 77 -1.85 0.50 1.42
N LEU A 78 -0.68 0.17 0.86
CA LEU A 78 -0.40 -1.19 0.40
C LEU A 78 -0.44 -2.20 1.56
N LYS A 79 0.14 -1.85 2.71
CA LYS A 79 0.07 -2.69 3.93
C LYS A 79 -1.37 -2.87 4.42
N SER A 80 -2.19 -1.83 4.36
CA SER A 80 -3.60 -1.92 4.71
C SER A 80 -4.37 -2.83 3.76
N LEU A 81 -4.11 -2.74 2.45
CA LEU A 81 -4.72 -3.63 1.45
C LEU A 81 -4.31 -5.09 1.66
N ASP A 82 -3.03 -5.34 1.96
CA ASP A 82 -2.52 -6.69 2.26
C ASP A 82 -3.20 -7.27 3.51
N GLN A 83 -3.35 -6.46 4.56
CA GLN A 83 -4.10 -6.85 5.75
C GLN A 83 -5.58 -7.17 5.44
N MET A 84 -6.24 -6.39 4.58
CA MET A 84 -7.61 -6.68 4.15
C MET A 84 -7.71 -7.96 3.31
N ALA A 85 -6.72 -8.22 2.44
CA ALA A 85 -6.65 -9.43 1.64
C ALA A 85 -6.45 -10.68 2.51
N LEU A 86 -5.51 -10.62 3.47
CA LEU A 86 -5.27 -11.68 4.44
C LEU A 86 -6.49 -11.94 5.32
N ALA A 87 -7.16 -10.88 5.81
CA ALA A 87 -8.39 -11.02 6.58
C ALA A 87 -9.49 -11.73 5.77
N ARG A 88 -9.65 -11.36 4.49
CA ARG A 88 -10.62 -11.99 3.58
C ARG A 88 -10.28 -13.47 3.33
N GLU A 89 -9.01 -13.80 3.12
CA GLU A 89 -8.57 -15.17 2.92
C GLU A 89 -8.81 -16.02 4.19
N ASN A 90 -8.49 -15.47 5.36
CA ASN A 90 -8.69 -16.13 6.64
C ASN A 90 -10.18 -16.40 6.91
N ALA A 91 -11.05 -15.42 6.68
CA ALA A 91 -12.50 -15.58 6.77
C ALA A 91 -13.03 -16.68 5.82
N GLY A 92 -12.50 -16.74 4.59
CA GLY A 92 -12.82 -17.82 3.64
C GLY A 92 -12.34 -19.20 4.13
N ARG A 93 -11.16 -19.26 4.77
CA ARG A 93 -10.61 -20.48 5.36
C ARG A 93 -11.45 -20.98 6.52
N ILE A 94 -11.90 -20.08 7.39
CA ILE A 94 -12.81 -20.37 8.51
C ILE A 94 -14.09 -21.01 7.98
N VAL A 95 -14.74 -20.43 6.97
CA VAL A 95 -15.96 -20.99 6.35
C VAL A 95 -15.77 -22.41 5.80
N ARG A 96 -14.64 -22.67 5.14
CA ARG A 96 -14.32 -23.99 4.57
C ARG A 96 -14.02 -25.04 5.64
N THR A 97 -13.49 -24.62 6.79
CA THR A 97 -13.04 -25.52 7.87
C THR A 97 -14.12 -25.76 8.92
N ALA A 98 -15.01 -24.78 9.15
CA ALA A 98 -16.02 -24.81 10.20
C ALA A 98 -16.97 -26.01 10.05
N LYS A 99 -17.12 -26.81 11.11
CA LYS A 99 -17.93 -28.05 11.06
C LYS A 99 -19.42 -27.82 11.32
N SER A 100 -19.76 -26.74 12.03
CA SER A 100 -21.12 -26.36 12.40
C SER A 100 -21.29 -24.84 12.37
N PHE A 101 -22.53 -24.35 12.44
CA PHE A 101 -22.78 -22.91 12.60
C PHE A 101 -22.26 -22.35 13.93
N SER A 102 -22.24 -23.14 15.01
CA SER A 102 -21.65 -22.72 16.30
C SER A 102 -20.14 -22.56 16.20
N ASP A 103 -19.46 -23.49 15.54
CA ASP A 103 -18.01 -23.44 15.28
C ASP A 103 -17.67 -22.25 14.36
N LEU A 104 -18.48 -22.01 13.33
CA LEU A 104 -18.34 -20.86 12.45
C LEU A 104 -18.51 -19.54 13.22
N ALA A 105 -19.54 -19.43 14.05
CA ALA A 105 -19.81 -18.23 14.86
C ALA A 105 -18.74 -18.00 15.95
N ALA A 106 -18.11 -19.06 16.46
CA ALA A 106 -17.04 -18.94 17.45
C ALA A 106 -15.70 -18.49 16.83
N GLN A 107 -15.42 -18.90 15.59
CA GLN A 107 -14.21 -18.52 14.88
C GLN A 107 -14.31 -17.16 14.19
N LEU A 108 -15.52 -16.72 13.83
CA LEU A 108 -15.75 -15.42 13.19
C LEU A 108 -15.88 -14.33 14.26
N GLY A 109 -14.94 -13.38 14.27
CA GLY A 109 -14.92 -12.31 15.26
C GLY A 109 -16.11 -11.33 15.13
N PRO A 110 -16.40 -10.53 16.18
CA PRO A 110 -17.44 -9.50 16.10
C PRO A 110 -17.16 -8.49 14.98
N GLY A 111 -18.11 -8.34 14.05
CA GLY A 111 -17.97 -7.43 12.91
C GLY A 111 -17.09 -7.97 11.77
N GLU A 112 -16.64 -9.23 11.83
CA GLU A 112 -16.01 -9.92 10.69
C GLU A 112 -17.07 -10.54 9.78
N TRP A 113 -16.79 -10.50 8.47
CA TRP A 113 -17.73 -10.91 7.43
C TRP A 113 -17.12 -12.01 6.59
N ALA A 114 -17.87 -13.07 6.36
CA ALA A 114 -17.45 -14.17 5.50
C ALA A 114 -18.52 -14.48 4.44
N ASN A 115 -18.08 -14.69 3.20
CA ASN A 115 -18.98 -15.17 2.16
C ASN A 115 -19.15 -16.68 2.31
N LEU A 116 -20.40 -17.13 2.19
CA LEU A 116 -20.78 -18.51 2.32
C LEU A 116 -21.40 -18.99 1.01
N ASP A 117 -20.84 -20.03 0.41
CA ASP A 117 -21.41 -20.62 -0.79
C ASP A 117 -22.73 -21.34 -0.46
N LYS A 118 -23.65 -21.39 -1.44
CA LYS A 118 -24.96 -22.04 -1.29
C LYS A 118 -24.83 -23.50 -0.85
N ASP A 119 -23.89 -24.23 -1.44
CA ASP A 119 -23.63 -25.63 -1.10
C ASP A 119 -23.07 -25.78 0.32
N ARG A 120 -22.17 -24.88 0.72
CA ARG A 120 -21.60 -24.89 2.08
C ARG A 120 -22.68 -24.59 3.12
N PHE A 121 -23.53 -23.59 2.88
CA PHE A 121 -24.68 -23.32 3.73
C PHE A 121 -25.59 -24.55 3.84
N ARG A 122 -25.89 -25.22 2.72
CA ARG A 122 -26.72 -26.44 2.72
C ARG A 122 -26.12 -27.53 3.60
N VAL A 123 -24.80 -27.78 3.51
CA VAL A 123 -24.11 -28.76 4.36
C VAL A 123 -24.23 -28.41 5.84
N LEU A 124 -23.96 -27.15 6.21
CA LEU A 124 -24.06 -26.68 7.60
C LEU A 124 -25.51 -26.71 8.13
N TYR A 125 -26.49 -26.43 7.26
CA TYR A 125 -27.91 -26.49 7.62
C TYR A 125 -28.39 -27.92 7.84
N LEU A 126 -27.94 -28.87 7.03
CA LEU A 126 -28.30 -30.27 7.18
C LEU A 126 -27.60 -30.94 8.37
N SER A 127 -26.45 -30.43 8.81
CA SER A 127 -25.77 -30.92 10.02
C SER A 127 -26.46 -30.49 11.32
N LEU A 128 -27.35 -29.48 11.28
CA LEU A 128 -28.15 -29.11 12.43
C LEU A 128 -29.17 -30.22 12.80
N PRO A 129 -29.50 -30.38 14.09
CA PRO A 129 -30.67 -31.15 14.52
C PRO A 129 -31.99 -30.62 13.92
N LEU A 130 -32.96 -31.51 13.68
CA LEU A 130 -34.26 -31.18 13.07
C LEU A 130 -35.03 -30.07 13.82
N TYR A 131 -34.94 -30.03 15.15
CA TYR A 131 -35.61 -29.02 15.96
C TYR A 131 -34.99 -27.63 15.78
N LEU A 132 -33.67 -27.53 15.59
CA LEU A 132 -32.98 -26.26 15.31
C LEU A 132 -33.15 -25.81 13.87
N ARG A 133 -33.22 -26.74 12.90
CA ARG A 133 -33.39 -26.39 11.48
C ARG A 133 -34.57 -25.46 11.25
N ARG A 134 -35.74 -25.79 11.81
CA ARG A 134 -36.94 -24.95 11.68
C ARG A 134 -36.82 -23.59 12.35
N ASN A 135 -36.04 -23.49 13.42
CA ASN A 135 -35.77 -22.21 14.10
C ASN A 135 -34.83 -21.33 13.28
N VAL A 136 -33.87 -21.94 12.57
CA VAL A 136 -32.95 -21.25 11.66
C VAL A 136 -33.68 -20.77 10.41
N MET A 137 -34.35 -21.69 9.70
CA MET A 137 -35.15 -21.34 8.52
C MET A 137 -36.12 -22.48 8.16
N ASP A 138 -37.28 -22.14 7.61
CA ASP A 138 -38.16 -23.15 7.03
C ASP A 138 -37.48 -23.86 5.83
N PRO A 139 -37.46 -25.22 5.77
CA PRO A 139 -36.84 -25.95 4.67
C PRO A 139 -37.40 -25.63 3.28
N VAL A 140 -38.70 -25.36 3.15
CA VAL A 140 -39.34 -25.01 1.88
C VAL A 140 -38.85 -23.64 1.43
N ARG A 141 -38.79 -22.68 2.37
CA ARG A 141 -38.25 -21.35 2.12
C ARG A 141 -36.77 -21.40 1.72
N LEU A 142 -35.98 -22.26 2.35
CA LEU A 142 -34.57 -22.45 1.98
C LEU A 142 -34.42 -22.95 0.54
N VAL A 143 -35.22 -23.94 0.13
CA VAL A 143 -35.18 -24.47 -1.24
C VAL A 143 -35.49 -23.36 -2.25
N TRP A 144 -36.49 -22.52 -1.96
CA TRP A 144 -36.83 -21.39 -2.81
C TRP A 144 -35.70 -20.35 -2.88
N LEU A 145 -35.09 -19.98 -1.75
CA LEU A 145 -33.99 -19.02 -1.69
C LEU A 145 -32.74 -19.49 -2.45
N LEU A 146 -32.39 -20.77 -2.33
CA LEU A 146 -31.17 -21.31 -2.95
C LEU A 146 -31.34 -21.56 -4.45
N ASN A 147 -32.49 -22.09 -4.86
CA ASN A 147 -32.73 -22.53 -6.24
C ASN A 147 -33.46 -21.48 -7.10
N GLY A 148 -34.24 -20.56 -6.52
CA GLY A 148 -35.15 -19.67 -7.25
C GLY A 148 -34.53 -18.43 -7.89
N GLY A 149 -33.20 -18.35 -8.02
CA GLY A 149 -32.50 -17.17 -8.53
C GLY A 149 -32.57 -15.92 -7.63
N ALA A 150 -33.32 -15.99 -6.53
CA ALA A 150 -33.53 -14.88 -5.60
C ALA A 150 -32.26 -14.53 -4.78
N THR A 151 -31.42 -15.52 -4.49
CA THR A 151 -30.15 -15.30 -3.77
C THR A 151 -28.98 -15.39 -4.75
N ASP A 152 -28.18 -14.33 -4.82
CA ASP A 152 -26.87 -14.30 -5.48
C ASP A 152 -25.79 -14.83 -4.53
N ARG A 153 -25.70 -14.22 -3.34
CA ARG A 153 -24.67 -14.51 -2.34
C ARG A 153 -25.24 -14.63 -0.93
N ILE A 154 -24.58 -15.44 -0.10
CA ILE A 154 -24.89 -15.56 1.32
C ILE A 154 -23.70 -15.01 2.10
N VAL A 155 -23.96 -14.14 3.06
CA VAL A 155 -22.93 -13.48 3.86
C VAL A 155 -23.21 -13.71 5.34
N CYS A 156 -22.16 -14.07 6.07
CA CYS A 156 -22.20 -14.25 7.51
C CYS A 156 -21.47 -13.10 8.19
N GLU A 157 -22.08 -12.49 9.20
CA GLU A 157 -21.48 -11.47 10.06
C GLU A 157 -21.36 -12.00 11.49
N GLY A 158 -20.15 -12.06 12.03
CA GLY A 158 -19.90 -12.46 13.42
C GLY A 158 -20.41 -11.40 14.40
N ARG A 159 -21.00 -11.83 15.51
CA ARG A 159 -21.51 -10.95 16.58
C ARG A 159 -21.08 -11.45 17.94
N MET A 160 -21.11 -10.57 18.93
CA MET A 160 -20.92 -10.95 20.33
C MET A 160 -21.96 -12.01 20.71
N GLY A 161 -21.52 -13.26 20.89
CA GLY A 161 -22.37 -14.40 21.25
C GLY A 161 -23.20 -15.00 20.12
N GLY A 162 -22.92 -14.69 18.85
CA GLY A 162 -23.79 -15.12 17.75
C GLY A 162 -23.24 -14.82 16.37
N MET A 163 -24.09 -15.00 15.38
CA MET A 163 -23.80 -14.66 13.99
C MET A 163 -25.09 -14.32 13.25
N LYS A 164 -25.02 -13.36 12.33
CA LYS A 164 -26.08 -13.10 11.36
C LYS A 164 -25.75 -13.70 10.02
N ILE A 165 -26.78 -14.22 9.35
CA ILE A 165 -26.68 -14.70 7.99
C ILE A 165 -27.63 -13.87 7.11
N PHE A 166 -27.09 -13.30 6.06
CA PHE A 166 -27.79 -12.48 5.09
C PHE A 166 -27.81 -13.18 3.74
N PHE A 167 -28.99 -13.30 3.14
CA PHE A 167 -29.19 -13.73 1.78
C PHE A 167 -29.40 -12.49 0.93
N ILE A 168 -28.52 -12.30 -0.06
CA ILE A 168 -28.45 -11.07 -0.83
C ILE A 168 -28.74 -11.38 -2.30
N ASP A 169 -29.56 -10.56 -2.94
CA ASP A 169 -29.87 -10.67 -4.37
C ASP A 169 -28.78 -10.07 -5.27
N THR A 170 -28.98 -10.15 -6.58
CA THR A 170 -28.06 -9.59 -7.59
C THR A 170 -28.00 -8.06 -7.55
N GLN A 171 -28.96 -7.38 -6.93
CA GLN A 171 -28.99 -5.93 -6.73
C GLN A 171 -28.40 -5.51 -5.37
N ASN A 172 -27.72 -6.43 -4.67
CA ASN A 172 -27.13 -6.21 -3.35
C ASN A 172 -28.16 -5.84 -2.27
N ARG A 173 -29.41 -6.30 -2.41
CA ARG A 173 -30.47 -6.12 -1.41
C ARG A 173 -30.58 -7.37 -0.54
N VAL A 174 -30.83 -7.18 0.76
CA VAL A 174 -31.07 -8.28 1.69
C VAL A 174 -32.47 -8.82 1.46
N VAL A 175 -32.56 -10.06 0.98
CA VAL A 175 -33.82 -10.79 0.73
C VAL A 175 -34.29 -11.50 1.99
N GLN A 176 -33.34 -12.02 2.77
CA GLN A 176 -33.60 -12.72 4.02
C GLN A 176 -32.46 -12.50 5.01
N GLN A 177 -32.79 -12.35 6.28
CA GLN A 177 -31.84 -12.34 7.38
C GLN A 177 -32.20 -13.46 8.37
N VAL A 178 -31.18 -14.11 8.92
CA VAL A 178 -31.29 -15.07 10.01
C VAL A 178 -30.32 -14.65 11.11
N ASP A 179 -30.85 -14.51 12.32
CA ASP A 179 -30.05 -14.29 13.53
C ASP A 179 -29.84 -15.62 14.24
N LEU A 180 -28.58 -15.95 14.50
CA LEU A 180 -28.19 -17.16 15.22
C LEU A 180 -27.47 -16.76 16.50
N ASP A 181 -28.03 -17.17 17.63
CA ASP A 181 -27.37 -17.03 18.93
C ASP A 181 -26.58 -18.32 19.22
N VAL A 182 -25.33 -18.20 19.68
CA VAL A 182 -24.51 -19.34 20.10
C VAL A 182 -25.21 -20.13 21.20
N GLN A 183 -26.02 -19.50 22.06
CA GLN A 183 -26.81 -20.22 23.07
C GLN A 183 -27.86 -21.14 22.45
N THR A 184 -28.44 -20.73 21.31
CA THR A 184 -29.42 -21.55 20.57
C THR A 184 -28.74 -22.64 19.72
N LEU A 185 -27.48 -22.44 19.33
CA LEU A 185 -26.69 -23.38 18.53
C LEU A 185 -25.86 -24.38 19.38
N GLY A 186 -25.54 -24.01 20.62
CA GLY A 186 -24.58 -24.67 21.50
C GLY A 186 -25.14 -25.76 22.41
N ASN A 187 -26.45 -26.03 22.37
CA ASN A 187 -27.06 -27.09 23.19
C ASN A 187 -26.83 -28.51 22.60
N ASN A 188 -25.61 -28.75 22.09
CA ASN A 188 -25.14 -30.03 21.60
C ASN A 188 -23.90 -30.42 22.42
N GLY A 189 -24.13 -31.01 23.59
CA GLY A 189 -23.07 -31.55 24.45
C GLY A 189 -23.49 -31.80 25.90
N SER A 190 -24.43 -32.73 26.11
CA SER A 190 -24.41 -33.62 27.28
C SER A 190 -24.24 -35.05 26.78
#